data_AF-A0A7X2SWS4-F1
#
_entry.id   AF-A0A7X2SWS4-F1
#
_cell.length_a   1.000
_cell.length_b   1.000
_cell.length_c   1.000
_cell.angle_alpha   90.00
_cell.angle_beta   90.00
_cell.angle_gamma   90.00
#
_symmetry.space_group_name_H-M   'P 1'
#
loop_
_entity.id
_entity.type
_entity.pdbx_description
1 polymer ?
#
loop_
_entity_poly.entity_id
_entity_poly.type
_entity_poly.pdbx_seq_one_letter_code
_entity_poly.pdbx_strand_id
1 'polypeptide(L)' 'TCDFAARFPSGLPLDKWLPSVFLASGDCAERSWTFLTLSMPQWMIVVFAGYLLVAALVLIAQPLKPKRV' A
#
# COMPACT_ATOMS: atom_id res chain seq x y z
N THR A 1 14.24 -16.79 9.91
CA THR A 1 13.34 -16.56 8.76
C THR A 1 11.94 -16.42 9.31
N CYS A 2 11.20 -15.40 8.86
CA CYS A 2 10.06 -14.75 9.54
C CYS A 2 10.47 -13.87 10.73
N ASP A 3 11.02 -12.68 10.44
CA ASP A 3 10.99 -11.56 11.37
C ASP A 3 9.68 -10.79 11.15
N PHE A 4 8.92 -10.55 12.22
CA PHE A 4 7.71 -9.72 12.22
C PHE A 4 8.02 -8.23 12.01
N ALA A 5 9.28 -7.83 12.25
CA ALA A 5 9.72 -6.46 12.08
C ALA A 5 10.29 -6.22 10.67
N ALA A 6 9.97 -5.07 10.11
CA ALA A 6 10.62 -4.57 8.90
C ALA A 6 12.13 -4.41 9.17
N ARG A 7 12.95 -5.07 8.36
CA ARG A 7 14.41 -5.03 8.50
C ARG A 7 14.94 -3.84 7.72
N PHE A 8 15.09 -2.71 8.40
CA PHE A 8 15.60 -1.49 7.79
C PHE A 8 17.15 -1.55 7.66
N PRO A 9 17.72 -1.15 6.50
CA PRO A 9 19.18 -1.07 6.33
C PRO A 9 19.78 0.03 7.23
N SER A 10 21.05 -0.11 7.62
CA SER A 10 21.73 0.82 8.55
C SER A 10 21.79 2.28 8.08
N GLY A 11 21.55 2.54 6.79
CA GLY A 11 21.48 3.89 6.21
C GLY A 11 20.14 4.62 6.35
N LEU A 12 19.04 3.93 6.68
CA LEU A 12 17.72 4.54 6.92
C LEU A 12 16.99 3.84 8.08
N PRO A 13 17.31 4.17 9.35
CA PRO A 13 16.60 3.64 10.52
C PRO A 13 15.26 4.37 10.71
N LEU A 14 14.31 4.15 9.79
CA LEU A 14 12.99 4.78 9.78
C LEU A 14 12.18 4.50 11.06
N ASP A 15 12.47 3.37 11.71
CA ASP A 15 11.94 2.97 13.01
C ASP A 15 12.30 3.96 14.14
N LYS A 16 13.47 4.61 14.06
CA LYS A 16 13.92 5.61 15.07
C LYS A 16 13.48 7.02 14.73
N TRP A 17 13.37 7.34 13.44
CA TRP A 17 13.00 8.69 12.99
C TRP A 17 11.50 8.94 13.08
N LEU A 18 10.66 7.93 12.80
CA LEU A 18 9.19 8.08 12.86
C LEU A 18 8.52 6.83 13.47
N PRO A 19 8.71 6.60 14.79
CA PRO A 19 8.20 5.40 15.46
C PRO A 19 6.66 5.33 15.47
N SER A 20 5.95 6.45 15.36
CA SER A 20 4.48 6.43 15.34
C SER A 20 3.88 5.74 14.10
N VAL A 21 4.63 5.64 13.00
CA VAL A 21 4.14 5.11 11.71
C VAL A 21 4.81 3.80 11.34
N PHE A 22 6.11 3.65 11.64
CA PHE A 22 6.91 2.48 11.22
C PHE A 22 7.13 1.44 12.32
N LEU A 23 6.66 1.70 13.55
CA LEU A 23 6.72 0.70 14.61
C LEU A 23 5.62 -0.33 14.38
N ALA A 24 6.00 -1.49 13.85
CA ALA A 24 5.13 -2.66 13.74
C ALA A 24 4.94 -3.29 15.13
N SER A 25 4.11 -2.67 15.96
CA SER A 25 3.75 -3.17 17.30
C SER A 25 2.53 -4.11 17.30
N GLY A 26 1.93 -4.36 16.15
CA GLY A 26 0.70 -5.15 16.01
C GLY A 26 0.93 -6.52 15.38
N ASP A 27 0.23 -7.53 15.89
CA ASP A 27 0.16 -8.89 15.33
C ASP A 27 -0.42 -8.86 13.91
N CYS A 28 0.38 -9.26 12.90
CA CYS A 28 -0.08 -9.29 11.50
C CYS A 28 -1.20 -10.31 11.24
N ALA A 29 -1.49 -11.18 12.20
CA ALA A 29 -2.48 -12.24 12.10
C ALA A 29 -3.86 -11.87 12.70
N GLU A 30 -3.95 -10.75 13.41
CA GLU A 30 -5.20 -10.31 14.05
C GLU A 30 -6.11 -9.61 13.03
N ARG A 31 -7.32 -10.17 12.83
CA ARG A 31 -8.39 -9.55 12.02
C ARG A 31 -9.11 -8.50 12.85
N SER A 32 -8.46 -7.37 13.08
CA SER A 32 -8.98 -6.28 13.91
C SER A 32 -10.19 -5.55 13.33
N TRP A 33 -10.42 -5.63 12.01
CA TRP A 33 -11.52 -4.93 11.35
C TRP A 33 -12.11 -5.74 10.19
N THR A 34 -13.41 -5.99 10.29
CA THR A 34 -14.24 -6.61 9.26
C THR A 34 -15.38 -5.66 8.91
N PHE A 35 -15.42 -5.20 7.66
CA PHE A 35 -16.49 -4.35 7.15
C PHE A 35 -17.11 -5.01 5.93
N LEU A 36 -18.44 -5.15 5.95
CA LEU A 36 -19.19 -5.83 4.88
C LEU A 36 -18.74 -7.29 4.63
N THR A 37 -18.33 -8.02 5.68
CA THR A 37 -17.69 -9.36 5.64
C THR A 37 -16.27 -9.42 5.06
N LEU A 38 -15.72 -8.29 4.57
CA LEU A 38 -14.34 -8.19 4.10
C LEU A 38 -13.42 -7.64 5.20
N SER A 39 -12.25 -8.26 5.33
CA SER A 39 -11.19 -7.83 6.24
C SER A 39 -10.43 -6.62 5.71
N MET A 40 -9.81 -5.82 6.59
CA MET A 40 -8.93 -4.69 6.21
C MET A 40 -7.94 -5.01 5.08
N PRO A 41 -7.20 -6.14 5.12
CA PRO A 41 -6.29 -6.52 4.03
C PRO A 41 -7.00 -6.73 2.69
N GLN A 42 -8.23 -7.26 2.69
CA GLN A 42 -9.00 -7.47 1.46
C GLN A 42 -9.48 -6.15 0.85
N TRP A 43 -9.86 -5.17 1.67
CA TRP A 43 -10.21 -3.83 1.20
C TRP A 43 -9.02 -3.10 0.57
N MET A 44 -7.82 -3.28 1.10
CA MET A 44 -6.60 -2.75 0.49
C MET A 44 -6.40 -3.27 -0.94
N ILE A 45 -6.65 -4.55 -1.19
CA ILE A 45 -6.57 -5.14 -2.54
C ILE A 45 -7.53 -4.43 -3.50
N VAL A 46 -8.78 -4.20 -3.09
CA VAL A 46 -9.79 -3.52 -3.92
C VAL A 46 -9.34 -2.10 -4.29
N VAL A 47 -8.86 -1.33 -3.31
CA VAL A 47 -8.40 0.04 -3.52
C VAL A 47 -7.19 0.09 -4.44
N PHE A 48 -6.18 -0.75 -4.21
CA PHE A 48 -4.99 -0.81 -5.07
C PHE A 48 -5.33 -1.23 -6.50
N ALA A 49 -6.23 -2.20 -6.69
CA ALA A 49 -6.70 -2.60 -8.01
C ALA A 49 -7.42 -1.44 -8.73
N GLY A 50 -8.25 -0.68 -8.02
CA GLY A 50 -8.90 0.52 -8.56
C GLY A 50 -7.90 1.57 -9.03
N TYR A 51 -6.88 1.88 -8.21
CA TYR A 51 -5.82 2.81 -8.60
C TYR A 51 -5.03 2.33 -9.83
N LEU A 52 -4.69 1.04 -9.90
CA LEU A 52 -4.00 0.47 -11.06
C LEU A 52 -4.83 0.56 -12.34
N LEU A 53 -6.14 0.32 -12.27
CA LEU A 53 -7.04 0.49 -13.41
C LEU A 53 -7.07 1.93 -13.89
N VAL A 54 -7.21 2.90 -12.99
CA VAL A 54 -7.17 4.33 -13.35
C VAL A 54 -5.82 4.70 -13.97
N ALA A 55 -4.71 4.26 -13.39
CA ALA A 55 -3.39 4.50 -13.94
C ALA A 55 -3.24 3.90 -15.35
N ALA A 56 -3.69 2.66 -15.57
CA ALA A 56 -3.67 2.02 -16.87
C ALA A 56 -4.52 2.76 -17.91
N LEU A 57 -5.75 3.18 -17.53
CA LEU A 57 -6.62 3.98 -18.39
C LEU A 57 -5.96 5.31 -18.79
N VAL A 58 -5.34 6.01 -17.84
CA VAL A 58 -4.63 7.26 -18.11
C VAL A 58 -3.46 7.03 -19.06
N LEU A 59 -2.65 5.99 -18.84
CA LEU A 59 -1.52 5.63 -19.70
C LEU A 59 -1.96 5.31 -21.14
N ILE A 60 -3.03 4.54 -21.30
CA ILE A 60 -3.61 4.20 -22.63
C ILE A 60 -4.22 5.44 -23.29
N ALA A 61 -4.77 6.38 -22.50
CA ALA A 61 -5.34 7.62 -23.02
C ALA A 61 -4.28 8.67 -23.40
N GLN A 62 -3.03 8.58 -22.93
CA GLN A 62 -1.96 9.52 -23.27
C GLN A 62 -1.64 9.61 -24.78
N PRO A 63 -1.48 8.50 -25.54
CA PRO A 63 -1.21 8.56 -26.98
C PRO A 63 -2.39 9.08 -27.81
N LEU A 64 -3.62 9.03 -27.27
CA LEU A 64 -4.83 9.50 -27.96
C LEU A 64 -5.14 10.97 -27.70
N LYS A 65 -4.37 11.68 -26.86
CA LYS A 65 -4.45 13.14 -26.78
C LYS A 65 -3.82 13.72 -28.05
N PRO A 66 -4.59 14.25 -29.02
CA PRO A 66 -4.00 14.95 -30.14
C PRO A 66 -3.14 16.08 -29.58
N LYS A 67 -1.88 16.18 -30.03
CA LYS A 67 -1.08 17.38 -29.80
C LYS A 67 -1.91 18.55 -30.31
N ARG A 68 -2.38 19.39 -29.39
CA ARG A 68 -3.01 20.66 -29.73
C ARG A 68 -1.89 21.56 -30.27
N VAL A 69 -1.67 21.51 -31.58
CA VAL A 69 -0.89 22.46 -32.38
C VAL A 69 -1.64 22.73 -33.66
#